data_AF-A0A5K1BAV5-F1
#
_entry.id   AF-A0A5K1BAV5-F1
#
_cell.length_a   1.000
_cell.length_b   1.000
_cell.length_c   1.000
_cell.angle_alpha   90.00
_cell.angle_beta   90.00
_cell.angle_gamma   90.00
#
_symmetry.space_group_name_H-M   'P 1'
#
loop_
_entity.id
_entity.type
_entity.pdbx_description
1 polymer ?
#
loop_
_entity_poly.entity_id
_entity_poly.type
_entity_poly.pdbx_seq_one_letter_code
_entity_poly.pdbx_strand_id
1 'polypeptide(L)'
;MCEYNKFSLGDFNSEGAAQAREDMSPFDWWASYGSEMPVLHKLALRLLSQPVTSSCCERNWSIYGHIHNIKRNKLISQRAEDLVYVHSNLRLLSRKENEY
;
A
#
# COMPACT_ATOMS: atom_id res chain seq x y z
N MET A 1 6.05 10.99 8.13
CA MET A 1 4.66 10.50 8.33
C MET A 1 3.89 11.37 9.34
N CYS A 2 4.03 12.70 9.33
CA CYS A 2 3.43 13.55 10.37
C CYS A 2 2.87 14.86 9.80
N GLU A 3 1.96 14.82 8.82
CA GLU A 3 1.13 16.00 8.49
C GLU A 3 -0.34 15.68 8.19
N TYR A 4 -0.72 14.42 7.96
CA TYR A 4 -2.11 14.05 7.65
C TYR A 4 -3.11 14.20 8.82
N ASN A 5 -2.63 14.28 10.06
CA ASN A 5 -3.51 14.42 11.23
C ASN A 5 -4.08 15.83 11.44
N LYS A 6 -3.69 16.82 10.63
CA LYS A 6 -4.12 18.21 10.83
C LYS A 6 -5.39 18.59 10.06
N PHE A 7 -5.85 17.74 9.14
CA PHE A 7 -7.06 17.96 8.32
C PHE A 7 -8.25 17.08 8.70
N SER A 8 -8.11 16.17 9.67
CA SER A 8 -9.19 15.27 10.07
C SER A 8 -10.20 15.96 10.99
N LEU A 9 -10.76 17.10 10.55
CA LEU A 9 -12.02 17.56 11.10
C LEU A 9 -13.04 16.50 10.74
N GLY A 10 -13.51 15.77 11.74
CA GLY A 10 -14.55 14.76 11.57
C GLY A 10 -15.76 15.41 10.90
N ASP A 11 -15.92 15.13 9.62
CA ASP A 11 -16.95 15.74 8.80
C ASP A 11 -17.40 14.79 7.69
N PHE A 12 -17.52 13.50 8.04
CA PHE A 12 -17.84 12.45 7.07
C PHE A 12 -19.19 12.69 6.36
N ASN A 13 -20.10 13.38 7.05
CA ASN A 13 -21.47 13.64 6.60
C ASN A 13 -21.68 15.05 6.03
N SER A 14 -20.64 15.86 5.82
CA SER A 14 -20.84 17.17 5.17
C SER A 14 -21.11 17.07 3.68
N GLU A 15 -21.72 18.14 3.19
CA GLU A 15 -21.80 18.44 1.77
C GLU A 15 -20.39 18.56 1.13
N GLY A 16 -19.41 19.10 1.87
CA GLY A 16 -18.01 19.16 1.43
C GLY A 16 -17.39 17.78 1.25
N ALA A 17 -17.61 16.85 2.18
CA ALA A 17 -17.18 15.46 2.03
C ALA A 17 -17.89 14.77 0.85
N ALA A 18 -19.17 15.07 0.61
CA ALA A 18 -19.92 14.52 -0.52
C ALA A 18 -19.35 14.98 -1.87
N GLN A 19 -19.07 16.27 -2.03
CA GLN A 19 -18.47 16.85 -3.24
C GLN A 19 -17.04 16.33 -3.47
N ALA A 20 -16.24 16.26 -2.40
CA ALA A 20 -14.85 15.83 -2.48
C ALA A 20 -14.67 14.37 -2.93
N ARG A 21 -15.73 13.54 -2.90
CA ARG A 21 -15.66 12.14 -3.39
C ARG A 21 -15.39 12.03 -4.88
N GLU A 22 -15.83 13.00 -5.68
CA GLU A 22 -15.66 12.97 -7.13
C GLU A 22 -14.30 13.52 -7.55
N ASP A 23 -13.76 14.49 -6.81
CA ASP A 23 -12.55 15.21 -7.16
C ASP A 23 -11.27 14.63 -6.53
N MET A 24 -11.39 13.83 -5.46
CA MET A 24 -10.24 13.27 -4.73
C MET A 24 -10.01 11.80 -5.04
N SER A 25 -8.76 11.34 -4.87
CA SER A 25 -8.50 9.90 -4.84
C SER A 25 -9.23 9.27 -3.65
N PRO A 26 -9.75 8.03 -3.79
CA PRO A 26 -10.41 7.35 -2.68
C PRO A 26 -9.55 7.24 -1.42
N PHE A 27 -8.23 7.13 -1.59
CA PHE A 27 -7.30 7.06 -0.46
C PHE A 27 -7.24 8.39 0.30
N ASP A 28 -7.07 9.50 -0.41
CA ASP A 28 -6.97 10.83 0.19
C ASP A 28 -8.30 11.27 0.82
N TRP A 29 -9.43 10.87 0.22
CA TRP A 29 -10.74 11.11 0.78
C TRP A 29 -10.94 10.39 2.12
N TRP A 30 -10.64 9.09 2.18
CA TRP A 30 -10.70 8.32 3.43
C TRP A 30 -9.73 8.85 4.47
N ALA A 31 -8.53 9.31 4.06
CA ALA A 31 -7.54 9.91 4.94
C ALA A 31 -8.04 11.21 5.59
N SER A 32 -8.80 12.02 4.85
CA SER A 32 -9.28 13.34 5.29
C SER A 32 -10.58 13.26 6.10
N TYR A 33 -11.57 12.50 5.64
CA TYR A 33 -12.93 12.51 6.20
C TYR A 33 -13.28 11.27 7.03
N GLY A 34 -12.48 10.20 6.99
CA GLY A 34 -12.82 8.94 7.63
C GLY A 34 -12.58 8.88 9.15
N SER A 35 -11.96 9.90 9.76
CA SER A 35 -11.52 9.85 11.17
C SER A 35 -12.65 9.55 12.17
N GLU A 36 -13.89 9.95 11.86
CA GLU A 36 -15.08 9.69 12.66
C GLU A 36 -15.48 8.22 12.73
N MET A 37 -15.06 7.41 11.74
CA MET A 37 -15.36 5.98 11.66
C MET A 37 -14.06 5.18 11.77
N PRO A 38 -13.43 5.09 12.95
CA PRO A 38 -12.06 4.61 13.12
C PRO A 38 -11.85 3.16 12.63
N VAL A 39 -12.86 2.30 12.76
CA VAL A 39 -12.80 0.92 12.25
C VAL A 39 -12.83 0.90 10.72
N LEU A 40 -13.77 1.64 10.12
CA LEU A 40 -13.96 1.67 8.67
C LEU A 40 -12.81 2.41 7.96
N HIS A 41 -12.33 3.50 8.55
CA HIS A 41 -11.17 4.24 8.07
C HIS A 41 -9.92 3.39 8.02
N LYS A 42 -9.62 2.64 9.09
CA LYS A 42 -8.48 1.69 9.09
C LYS A 42 -8.62 0.62 8.01
N LEU A 43 -9.83 0.09 7.82
CA LEU A 43 -10.09 -0.91 6.79
C LEU A 43 -9.93 -0.33 5.38
N ALA A 44 -10.49 0.84 5.13
CA ALA A 44 -10.44 1.53 3.85
C ALA A 44 -9.00 1.90 3.46
N LEU A 45 -8.24 2.49 4.38
CA LEU A 45 -6.83 2.82 4.13
C LEU A 45 -5.99 1.57 3.85
N ARG A 46 -6.24 0.47 4.58
CA ARG A 46 -5.56 -0.81 4.31
C ARG A 46 -5.91 -1.33 2.91
N LEU A 47 -7.19 -1.43 2.58
CA LEU A 47 -7.65 -1.95 1.29
C LEU A 47 -7.11 -1.12 0.12
N LEU A 48 -7.23 0.21 0.21
CA LEU A 48 -6.80 1.14 -0.84
C LEU A 48 -5.28 1.24 -0.97
N SER A 49 -4.53 0.89 0.08
CA SER A 49 -3.06 0.78 0.01
C SER A 49 -2.56 -0.50 -0.66
N GLN A 50 -3.42 -1.50 -0.87
CA GLN A 50 -3.02 -2.76 -1.49
C GLN A 50 -3.01 -2.66 -3.02
N PRO A 51 -1.99 -3.18 -3.70
CA PRO A 51 -2.01 -3.32 -5.14
C PRO A 51 -3.09 -4.33 -5.56
N VAL A 52 -4.03 -3.90 -6.41
CA VAL A 52 -5.21 -4.70 -6.83
C VAL A 52 -4.92 -5.63 -8.02
N THR A 53 -3.70 -5.63 -8.56
CA THR A 53 -3.39 -6.32 -9.82
C THR A 53 -2.67 -7.66 -9.61
N SER A 54 -3.11 -8.70 -10.33
CA SER A 54 -2.42 -10.00 -10.40
C SER A 54 -0.97 -9.85 -10.89
N SER A 55 -0.71 -8.86 -11.75
CA SER A 55 0.63 -8.57 -12.27
C SER A 55 1.64 -8.17 -11.18
N CYS A 56 1.19 -7.65 -10.03
CA CYS A 56 2.04 -7.43 -8.87
C CYS A 56 2.47 -8.75 -8.20
N CYS A 57 1.54 -9.69 -8.08
CA CYS A 57 1.81 -11.03 -7.57
C CYS A 57 2.72 -11.81 -8.52
N GLU A 58 2.47 -11.75 -9.84
CA GLU A 58 3.30 -12.40 -10.86
C GLU A 58 4.75 -11.93 -10.82
N ARG A 59 4.97 -10.62 -10.60
CA ARG A 59 6.33 -10.08 -10.37
C ARG A 59 7.00 -10.67 -9.13
N ASN A 60 6.29 -10.75 -8.01
CA ASN A 60 6.82 -11.38 -6.79
C ASN A 60 7.16 -12.87 -7.02
N TRP A 61 6.31 -13.61 -7.74
CA TRP A 61 6.56 -15.01 -8.10
C TRP A 61 7.75 -15.20 -9.03
N SER A 62 7.94 -14.30 -10.00
CA SER A 62 9.13 -14.31 -10.86
C SER A 62 10.42 -14.11 -10.04
N ILE A 63 10.41 -13.18 -9.07
CA ILE A 63 11.54 -12.94 -8.16
C ILE A 63 11.77 -14.17 -7.27
N TYR A 64 10.71 -14.77 -6.73
CA TYR A 64 10.81 -16.00 -5.95
C TYR A 64 11.47 -17.12 -6.76
N GLY A 65 11.05 -17.33 -8.02
CA GLY A 65 11.69 -18.29 -8.92
C GLY A 65 13.15 -17.98 -9.23
N HIS A 66 13.53 -16.70 -9.26
CA HIS A 66 14.94 -16.30 -9.40
C HIS A 66 15.76 -16.62 -8.14
N ILE A 67 15.23 -16.36 -6.95
CA ILE A 67 15.90 -16.59 -5.66
C ILE A 67 16.00 -18.08 -5.36
N HIS A 68 14.87 -18.78 -5.46
CA HIS A 68 14.73 -20.21 -5.19
C HIS A 68 14.69 -21.00 -6.51
N ASN A 69 15.82 -21.02 -7.20
CA ASN A 69 15.99 -21.81 -8.43
C ASN A 69 16.65 -23.17 -8.15
N ILE A 70 16.63 -24.06 -9.15
CA ILE A 70 17.19 -25.43 -9.04
C ILE A 70 18.65 -25.45 -8.58
N LYS A 71 19.44 -24.43 -8.94
CA LYS A 71 20.85 -24.29 -8.51
C LYS A 71 21.01 -23.68 -7.11
N ARG A 72 19.97 -23.04 -6.56
CA ARG A 72 19.92 -22.37 -5.24
C ARG A 72 18.86 -22.96 -4.28
N ASN A 73 18.55 -24.25 -4.43
CA ASN A 73 17.55 -25.00 -3.66
C ASN A 73 17.92 -25.27 -2.18
N LYS A 74 19.05 -24.74 -1.67
CA LYS A 74 19.41 -24.91 -0.25
C LYS A 74 18.74 -23.90 0.68
N LEU A 75 17.96 -22.97 0.14
CA LEU A 75 17.24 -21.97 0.91
C LEU A 75 15.95 -22.58 1.48
N ILE A 76 15.74 -22.44 2.78
CA ILE A 76 14.44 -22.72 3.38
C ILE A 76 13.39 -21.73 2.86
N SER A 77 12.14 -22.17 2.69
CA SER A 77 11.06 -21.34 2.12
C SER A 77 10.92 -19.99 2.83
N GLN A 78 10.97 -19.98 4.17
CA GLN A 78 10.91 -18.76 4.97
C GLN A 78 11.97 -17.72 4.54
N ARG A 79 13.20 -18.18 4.29
CA ARG A 79 14.30 -17.28 3.91
C ARG A 79 14.16 -16.79 2.47
N ALA A 80 13.57 -17.59 1.59
CA ALA A 80 13.24 -17.14 0.23
C ALA A 80 12.14 -16.08 0.25
N GLU A 81 11.11 -16.25 1.09
CA GLU A 81 10.05 -15.25 1.31
C GLU A 81 10.61 -13.93 1.86
N ASP A 82 11.47 -13.98 2.89
CA ASP A 82 12.12 -12.80 3.46
C ASP A 82 12.94 -12.04 2.40
N LEU A 83 13.68 -12.77 1.54
CA LEU A 83 14.45 -12.17 0.47
C LEU A 83 13.57 -11.53 -0.62
N VAL A 84 12.45 -12.16 -0.98
CA VAL A 84 11.46 -11.55 -1.88
C VAL A 84 10.89 -10.28 -1.27
N TYR A 85 10.53 -10.31 0.03
CA TYR A 85 10.00 -9.15 0.75
C TYR A 85 11.01 -7.99 0.73
N VAL A 86 12.27 -8.24 1.09
CA VAL A 86 13.32 -7.21 1.06
C VAL A 86 13.53 -6.68 -0.35
N HIS A 87 13.65 -7.54 -1.35
CA HIS A 87 13.86 -7.13 -2.74
C HIS A 87 12.70 -6.25 -3.26
N SER A 88 11.45 -6.66 -3.02
CA SER A 88 10.28 -5.91 -3.46
C SER A 88 10.16 -4.56 -2.76
N ASN A 89 10.40 -4.49 -1.45
CA ASN A 89 10.36 -3.23 -0.70
C ASN A 89 11.49 -2.28 -1.10
N LEU A 90 12.74 -2.77 -1.26
CA LEU A 90 13.85 -1.94 -1.72
C LEU A 90 13.56 -1.32 -3.09
N ARG A 91 12.98 -2.10 -4.01
CA ARG A 91 12.58 -1.60 -5.34
C ARG A 91 11.45 -0.57 -5.29
N LEU A 92 10.54 -0.67 -4.32
CA LEU A 92 9.49 0.33 -4.11
C LEU A 92 10.06 1.63 -3.52
N LEU A 93 10.97 1.52 -2.56
CA LEU A 93 11.63 2.67 -1.93
C LEU A 93 12.52 3.41 -2.94
N SER A 94 13.31 2.69 -3.75
CA SER A 94 14.18 3.31 -4.76
C SER A 94 13.40 4.10 -5.82
N ARG A 95 12.15 3.70 -6.11
CA ARG A 95 11.27 4.44 -7.03
C ARG A 95 10.78 5.76 -6.44
N LYS A 96 10.54 5.79 -5.13
CA LYS A 96 10.14 7.01 -4.41
C LYS A 96 11.26 8.03 -4.26
N GLU A 97 12.53 7.60 -4.26
CA GLU A 97 13.68 8.52 -4.18
C GLU A 97 13.93 9.29 -5.48
N ASN A 98 13.45 8.83 -6.64
CA ASN A 98 13.66 9.48 -7.93
C ASN A 98 12.66 10.63 -8.23
N GLU A 99 11.89 11.09 -7.25
CA GLU A 99 10.90 12.19 -7.38
C GLU A 99 11.39 13.53 -6.78
N TYR A 100 12.69 13.73 -6.57
CA TYR A 100 13.29 15.00 -6.13
C TYR A 100 14.27 15.58 -7.14
#